data_AF-A0A7W0S1G6-F1
#
_entry.id   AF-A0A7W0S1G6-F1
#
_cell.length_a   1.000
_cell.length_b   1.000
_cell.length_c   1.000
_cell.angle_alpha   90.00
_cell.angle_beta   90.00
_cell.angle_gamma   90.00
#
_symmetry.space_group_name_H-M   'P 1'
#
loop_
_entity.id
_entity.type
_entity.pdbx_description
1 polymer ?
#
loop_
_entity_poly.entity_id
_entity_poly.type
_entity_poly.pdbx_seq_one_letter_code
_entity_poly.pdbx_strand_id
1 'polypeptide(L)'
;MSTRWIDLLDPTHEELLAALPSGVDPDVLETLTAPSGNEHTRPLLESHGAYVLGVFLDGQPLPDDDRIVYREVDVVATPDLVVTVRKTPEAGTPWDPAPLELAAARGVSVGELLFRLVDDVAASFLDVVVALDAQIDEL
;
A
#
# COMPACT_ATOMS: atom_id res chain seq x y z
N MET A 1 -10.73 -1.70 22.63
CA MET A 1 -11.05 -1.70 21.19
C MET A 1 -10.10 -2.68 20.53
N SER A 2 -10.59 -3.70 19.83
CA SER A 2 -9.73 -4.63 19.09
C SER A 2 -9.52 -4.10 17.69
N THR A 3 -8.27 -4.01 17.23
CA THR A 3 -7.96 -3.62 15.86
C THR A 3 -8.31 -4.76 14.90
N ARG A 4 -9.01 -4.43 13.82
CA ARG A 4 -9.30 -5.31 12.70
C ARG A 4 -8.46 -4.88 11.50
N TRP A 5 -7.86 -5.85 10.82
CA TRP A 5 -7.16 -5.63 9.56
C TRP A 5 -7.80 -6.50 8.47
N ILE A 6 -7.97 -5.92 7.29
CA ILE A 6 -8.46 -6.57 6.08
C ILE A 6 -7.47 -6.26 4.97
N ASP A 7 -6.92 -7.28 4.33
CA ASP A 7 -6.09 -7.12 3.14
C ASP A 7 -6.87 -7.57 1.90
N LEU A 8 -6.85 -6.73 0.86
CA LEU A 8 -7.50 -6.98 -0.42
C LEU A 8 -6.47 -6.86 -1.53
N LEU A 9 -6.56 -7.73 -2.53
CA LEU A 9 -5.74 -7.70 -3.74
C LEU A 9 -6.66 -7.48 -4.95
N ASP A 10 -6.43 -6.40 -5.69
CA ASP A 10 -7.24 -5.98 -6.85
C ASP A 10 -8.76 -6.11 -6.63
N PRO A 11 -9.31 -5.54 -5.54
CA PRO A 11 -10.69 -5.78 -5.17
C PRO A 11 -11.68 -5.18 -6.16
N THR A 12 -12.81 -5.86 -6.30
CA THR A 12 -13.99 -5.30 -6.94
C THR A 12 -14.63 -4.21 -6.06
N HIS A 13 -15.44 -3.36 -6.68
CA HIS A 13 -16.21 -2.35 -5.96
C HIS A 13 -17.14 -2.95 -4.89
N GLU A 14 -17.69 -4.15 -5.11
CA GLU A 14 -18.54 -4.85 -4.14
C GLU A 14 -17.74 -5.32 -2.91
N GLU A 15 -16.54 -5.87 -3.12
CA GLU A 15 -15.64 -6.28 -2.04
C GLU A 15 -15.19 -5.09 -1.19
N LEU A 16 -14.90 -3.94 -1.82
CA LEU A 16 -14.58 -2.71 -1.11
C LEU A 16 -15.75 -2.22 -0.27
N LEU A 17 -16.97 -2.15 -0.81
CA LEU A 17 -18.15 -1.74 -0.05
C LEU A 17 -18.43 -2.65 1.14
N ALA A 18 -18.12 -3.95 1.02
CA ALA A 18 -18.28 -4.92 2.11
C ALA A 18 -17.19 -4.78 3.20
N ALA A 19 -15.99 -4.34 2.82
CA ALA A 19 -14.84 -4.22 3.72
C ALA A 19 -14.75 -2.85 4.43
N LEU A 20 -15.14 -1.78 3.74
CA LEU A 20 -14.98 -0.40 4.19
C LEU A 20 -16.10 0.06 5.14
N PRO A 21 -15.83 1.08 5.98
CA PRO A 21 -16.88 1.70 6.78
C PRO A 21 -17.94 2.36 5.89
N SER A 22 -19.16 2.48 6.41
CA SER A 22 -20.22 3.22 5.71
C SER A 22 -19.84 4.70 5.55
N GLY A 23 -20.05 5.26 4.37
CA GLY A 23 -19.81 6.68 4.12
C GLY A 23 -18.39 7.03 3.68
N VAL A 24 -17.63 6.06 3.14
CA VAL A 24 -16.44 6.37 2.33
C VAL A 24 -16.88 7.13 1.07
N ASP A 25 -16.14 8.17 0.72
CA ASP A 25 -16.47 9.05 -0.40
C ASP A 25 -16.36 8.28 -1.74
N PRO A 26 -17.24 8.53 -2.73
CA PRO A 26 -17.17 7.85 -4.02
C PRO A 26 -15.81 7.94 -4.70
N ASP A 27 -15.16 9.11 -4.65
CA ASP A 27 -13.83 9.34 -5.25
C ASP A 27 -12.73 8.47 -4.59
N VAL A 28 -12.89 8.13 -3.31
CA VAL A 28 -12.00 7.19 -2.61
C VAL A 28 -12.21 5.78 -3.12
N LEU A 29 -13.46 5.34 -3.35
CA LEU A 29 -13.73 4.04 -3.96
C LEU A 29 -13.17 3.95 -5.39
N GLU A 30 -13.27 5.02 -6.17
CA GLU A 30 -12.66 5.11 -7.51
C GLU A 30 -11.13 4.97 -7.41
N THR A 31 -10.50 5.65 -6.46
CA THR A 31 -9.06 5.54 -6.21
C THR A 31 -8.65 4.11 -5.86
N LEU A 32 -9.35 3.47 -4.93
CA LEU A 32 -9.03 2.12 -4.45
C LEU A 32 -9.23 1.03 -5.53
N THR A 33 -10.18 1.22 -6.45
CA THR A 33 -10.42 0.28 -7.56
C THR A 33 -9.59 0.55 -8.81
N ALA A 34 -8.96 1.73 -8.90
CA ALA A 34 -8.12 2.07 -10.04
C ALA A 34 -6.94 1.08 -10.15
N PRO A 35 -6.57 0.66 -11.37
CA PRO A 35 -5.44 -0.24 -11.58
C PRO A 35 -4.11 0.42 -11.17
N SER A 36 -3.13 -0.41 -10.81
CA SER A 36 -1.77 0.02 -10.49
C SER A 36 -1.12 0.76 -11.68
N GLY A 37 -0.21 1.69 -11.37
CA GLY A 37 0.75 2.17 -12.36
C GLY A 37 0.18 3.18 -13.35
N ASN A 38 -0.86 3.93 -12.97
CA ASN A 38 -1.12 5.17 -13.69
C ASN A 38 0.13 6.07 -13.53
N GLU A 39 0.64 6.61 -14.64
CA GLU A 39 1.89 7.41 -14.71
C GLU A 39 1.87 8.69 -13.84
N HIS A 40 0.77 8.91 -13.12
CA HIS A 40 0.51 10.05 -12.27
C HIS A 40 0.15 9.66 -10.83
N THR A 41 0.30 8.39 -10.42
CA THR A 41 0.02 7.99 -9.05
C THR A 41 1.01 8.73 -8.16
N ARG A 42 0.49 9.56 -7.26
CA ARG A 42 1.28 10.30 -6.29
C ARG A 42 0.97 9.77 -4.90
N PRO A 43 1.98 9.42 -4.10
CA PRO A 43 1.75 9.09 -2.70
C PRO A 43 1.03 10.23 -1.99
N LEU A 44 0.02 9.90 -1.19
CA LEU A 44 -0.77 10.87 -0.43
C LEU A 44 -1.22 10.27 0.90
N LEU A 45 -1.55 11.16 1.84
CA LEU A 45 -2.18 10.82 3.10
C LEU A 45 -3.18 11.91 3.45
N GLU A 46 -4.47 11.58 3.40
CA GLU A 46 -5.57 12.53 3.52
C GLU A 46 -6.55 12.12 4.61
N SER A 47 -7.01 13.11 5.38
CA SER A 47 -8.01 12.91 6.42
C SER A 47 -9.39 13.26 5.89
N HIS A 48 -10.33 12.32 6.00
CA HIS A 48 -11.74 12.47 5.66
C HIS A 48 -12.62 12.57 6.93
N GLY A 49 -12.01 12.93 8.06
CA GLY A 49 -12.69 13.09 9.35
C GLY A 49 -12.96 11.78 10.07
N ALA A 50 -13.74 10.87 9.47
CA ALA A 50 -14.08 9.56 10.05
C ALA A 50 -13.03 8.47 9.74
N TYR A 51 -12.24 8.67 8.69
CA TYR A 51 -11.18 7.77 8.24
C TYR A 51 -10.04 8.57 7.62
N VAL A 52 -8.91 7.90 7.42
CA VAL A 52 -7.76 8.39 6.66
C VAL A 52 -7.61 7.53 5.42
N LEU A 53 -7.37 8.17 4.27
CA LEU A 53 -6.93 7.53 3.03
C LEU A 53 -5.42 7.71 2.92
N GLY A 54 -4.69 6.64 2.59
CA GLY A 54 -3.30 6.72 2.15
C GLY A 54 -3.12 6.00 0.83
N VAL A 55 -2.28 6.55 -0.05
CA VAL A 55 -1.79 5.91 -1.27
C VAL A 55 -0.28 5.85 -1.13
N PHE A 56 0.31 4.66 -1.22
CA PHE A 56 1.74 4.47 -1.06
C PHE A 56 2.33 3.67 -2.22
N LEU A 57 3.58 3.96 -2.54
CA LEU A 57 4.34 3.32 -3.61
C LEU A 57 5.60 2.70 -3.03
N ASP A 58 5.67 1.38 -3.02
CA ASP A 58 6.87 0.62 -2.70
C ASP A 58 7.74 0.47 -3.95
N GLY A 59 9.05 0.71 -3.82
CA GLY A 59 10.00 0.60 -4.92
C GLY A 59 10.66 -0.78 -4.95
N GLN A 60 10.38 -1.56 -5.98
CA GLN A 60 11.02 -2.85 -6.23
C GLN A 60 12.05 -2.70 -7.36
N PRO A 61 13.36 -2.74 -7.07
CA PRO A 61 14.36 -2.85 -8.12
C PRO A 61 14.26 -4.21 -8.81
N LEU A 62 14.34 -4.21 -10.14
CA LEU A 62 14.47 -5.40 -10.99
C LEU A 62 15.82 -5.31 -11.73
N PRO A 63 16.93 -5.75 -11.12
CA PRO A 63 18.27 -5.57 -11.68
C PRO A 63 18.45 -6.23 -13.05
N ASP A 64 17.86 -7.41 -13.26
CA ASP A 64 17.93 -8.14 -14.53
C ASP A 64 17.28 -7.37 -15.70
N ASP A 65 16.32 -6.49 -15.40
CA ASP A 65 15.55 -5.71 -16.36
C ASP A 65 15.97 -4.22 -16.41
N ASP A 66 17.00 -3.82 -15.65
CA ASP A 66 17.47 -2.44 -15.51
C ASP A 66 16.34 -1.43 -15.24
N ARG A 67 15.44 -1.78 -14.32
CA ARG A 67 14.23 -0.97 -14.04
C ARG A 67 13.84 -1.04 -12.56
N ILE A 68 13.03 -0.06 -12.16
CA ILE A 68 12.33 -0.06 -10.88
C ILE A 68 10.84 -0.20 -11.17
N VAL A 69 10.18 -1.14 -10.50
CA VAL A 69 8.73 -1.26 -10.47
C VAL A 69 8.20 -0.59 -9.21
N TYR A 70 7.19 0.26 -9.36
CA TYR A 70 6.46 0.80 -8.20
C TYR A 70 5.22 -0.04 -7.94
N ARG A 71 5.14 -0.62 -6.75
CA ARG A 71 4.02 -1.44 -6.27
C ARG A 71 3.11 -0.56 -5.42
N GLU A 72 1.86 -0.41 -5.85
CA GLU A 72 0.90 0.46 -5.18
C GLU A 72 0.17 -0.29 -4.05
N VAL A 73 0.13 0.32 -2.88
CA VAL A 73 -0.66 -0.11 -1.74
C VAL A 73 -1.44 1.07 -1.17
N ASP A 74 -2.76 0.99 -1.28
CA ASP A 74 -3.66 1.97 -0.70
C ASP A 74 -4.14 1.50 0.66
N VAL A 75 -4.53 2.44 1.51
CA VAL A 75 -5.04 2.14 2.84
C VAL A 75 -6.21 3.04 3.21
N VAL A 76 -7.25 2.44 3.78
CA VAL A 76 -8.28 3.16 4.53
C VAL A 76 -8.18 2.76 5.99
N ALA A 77 -8.04 3.74 6.88
CA ALA A 77 -7.91 3.49 8.31
C ALA A 77 -8.90 4.31 9.14
N THR A 78 -9.57 3.63 10.07
CA THR A 78 -10.40 4.21 11.14
C THR A 78 -9.70 3.99 12.49
N PRO A 79 -10.26 4.43 13.64
CA PRO A 79 -9.66 4.13 14.94
C PRO A 79 -9.51 2.63 15.28
N ASP A 80 -10.25 1.75 14.62
CA ASP A 80 -10.32 0.31 14.92
C ASP A 80 -10.23 -0.61 13.70
N LEU A 81 -10.22 -0.08 12.47
CA LEU A 81 -10.12 -0.84 11.22
C LEU A 81 -8.99 -0.31 10.34
N VAL A 82 -8.25 -1.23 9.72
CA VAL A 82 -7.35 -0.96 8.59
C VAL A 82 -7.77 -1.85 7.42
N VAL A 83 -8.00 -1.24 6.26
CA VAL A 83 -8.20 -1.94 4.99
C VAL A 83 -7.03 -1.59 4.09
N THR A 84 -6.20 -2.58 3.72
CA THR A 84 -5.15 -2.42 2.71
C THR A 84 -5.66 -2.92 1.37
N VAL A 85 -5.37 -2.17 0.31
CA VAL A 85 -5.68 -2.54 -1.08
C VAL A 85 -4.38 -2.58 -1.86
N ARG A 86 -3.94 -3.79 -2.17
CA ARG A 86 -2.76 -4.05 -2.97
C ARG A 86 -3.15 -4.14 -4.42
N LYS A 87 -2.37 -3.51 -5.29
CA LYS A 87 -2.64 -3.51 -6.74
C LYS A 87 -1.58 -4.30 -7.48
N THR A 88 -2.00 -5.10 -8.45
CA THR A 88 -1.08 -5.84 -9.31
C THR A 88 -0.43 -4.89 -10.31
N PRO A 89 0.91 -4.72 -10.29
CA PRO A 89 1.61 -3.90 -11.26
C PRO A 89 1.66 -4.59 -12.64
N GLU A 90 1.91 -3.81 -13.71
CA GLU A 90 2.06 -4.36 -15.07
C GLU A 90 3.23 -5.36 -15.20
N ALA A 91 4.27 -5.20 -14.37
CA ALA A 91 5.36 -6.15 -14.24
C ALA A 91 5.78 -6.26 -12.77
N GLY A 92 6.31 -7.42 -12.38
CA GLY A 92 6.65 -7.73 -11.00
C GLY A 92 5.51 -8.40 -10.25
N THR A 93 5.56 -8.31 -8.92
CA THR A 93 4.52 -8.87 -8.04
C THR A 93 3.87 -7.74 -7.24
N PRO A 94 2.65 -7.91 -6.72
CA PRO A 94 2.08 -6.97 -5.77
C PRO A 94 2.97 -6.76 -4.53
N TRP A 95 2.69 -5.71 -3.77
CA TRP A 95 3.30 -5.52 -2.45
C TRP A 95 3.02 -6.73 -1.53
N ASP A 96 3.96 -7.06 -0.64
CA ASP A 96 3.86 -8.22 0.25
C ASP A 96 3.31 -7.80 1.63
N PRO A 97 2.12 -8.29 2.04
CA PRO A 97 1.50 -7.91 3.31
C PRO A 97 2.08 -8.62 4.54
N ALA A 98 3.07 -9.51 4.39
CA ALA A 98 3.66 -10.27 5.49
C ALA A 98 4.08 -9.42 6.72
N PRO A 99 4.67 -8.21 6.58
CA PRO A 99 5.00 -7.35 7.72
C PRO A 99 3.77 -6.95 8.55
N LEU A 100 2.62 -6.73 7.89
CA LEU A 100 1.36 -6.38 8.55
C LEU A 100 0.67 -7.60 9.13
N GLU A 101 0.80 -8.78 8.50
CA GLU A 101 0.25 -10.03 9.04
C GLU A 101 0.85 -10.39 10.39
N LEU A 102 2.18 -10.31 10.50
CA LEU A 102 2.90 -10.54 11.76
C LEU A 102 2.49 -9.53 12.84
N ALA A 103 2.22 -8.29 12.45
CA ALA A 103 1.76 -7.23 13.33
C ALA A 103 0.32 -7.47 13.82
N ALA A 104 -0.60 -7.76 12.90
CA ALA A 104 -2.00 -8.01 13.18
C ALA A 104 -2.17 -9.23 14.11
N ALA A 105 -1.38 -10.29 13.89
CA ALA A 105 -1.36 -11.48 14.76
C ALA A 105 -1.00 -11.17 16.22
N ARG A 106 -0.30 -10.06 16.47
CA ARG A 106 0.06 -9.58 17.82
C ARG A 106 -1.01 -8.66 18.43
N GLY A 107 -2.11 -8.39 17.73
CA GLY A 107 -3.20 -7.54 18.21
C GLY A 107 -2.80 -6.08 18.40
N VAL A 108 -1.89 -5.58 17.56
CA VAL A 108 -1.39 -4.20 17.64
C VAL A 108 -2.45 -3.17 17.24
N SER A 109 -2.23 -1.91 17.59
CA SER A 109 -3.14 -0.82 17.23
C SER A 109 -3.16 -0.52 15.72
N VAL A 110 -4.21 0.16 15.24
CA VAL A 110 -4.29 0.68 13.86
C VAL A 110 -3.08 1.54 13.52
N GLY A 111 -2.69 2.45 14.43
CA GLY A 111 -1.53 3.32 14.22
C GLY A 111 -0.23 2.53 14.06
N GLU A 112 -0.08 1.38 14.74
CA GLU A 112 1.09 0.52 14.58
C GLU A 112 1.07 -0.25 13.25
N LEU A 113 -0.10 -0.68 12.77
CA LEU A 113 -0.23 -1.28 11.43
C LEU A 113 0.14 -0.28 10.33
N LEU A 114 -0.40 0.93 10.40
CA LEU A 114 -0.06 2.01 9.46
C LEU A 114 1.42 2.37 9.52
N PHE A 115 1.98 2.48 10.74
CA PHE A 115 3.41 2.73 10.92
C PHE A 115 4.25 1.66 10.20
N ARG A 116 3.93 0.38 10.38
CA ARG A 116 4.68 -0.70 9.72
C ARG A 116 4.55 -0.67 8.19
N LEU A 117 3.37 -0.35 7.66
CA LEU A 117 3.20 -0.20 6.21
C LEU A 117 4.10 0.91 5.67
N VAL A 118 4.08 2.08 6.32
CA VAL A 118 4.87 3.24 5.90
C VAL A 118 6.36 2.99 6.06
N ASP A 119 6.78 2.32 7.15
CA ASP A 119 8.16 1.95 7.41
C ASP A 119 8.70 0.97 6.36
N ASP A 120 7.91 -0.03 5.99
CA ASP A 120 8.26 -1.00 4.93
C ASP A 120 8.39 -0.33 3.56
N VAL A 121 7.41 0.50 3.19
CA VAL A 121 7.46 1.31 1.96
C VAL A 121 8.69 2.22 1.95
N ALA A 122 8.98 2.91 3.06
CA ALA A 122 10.15 3.78 3.15
C ALA A 122 11.47 3.01 3.06
N ALA A 123 11.54 1.82 3.66
CA ALA A 123 12.71 0.95 3.62
C ALA A 123 13.01 0.46 2.20
N SER A 124 11.98 0.20 1.37
CA SER A 124 12.16 -0.21 -0.03
C SER A 124 13.02 0.75 -0.86
N PHE A 125 12.96 2.05 -0.57
CA PHE A 125 13.76 3.05 -1.27
C PHE A 125 15.27 2.94 -0.98
N LEU A 126 15.66 2.34 0.15
CA LEU A 126 17.07 2.03 0.40
C LEU A 126 17.57 0.97 -0.58
N ASP A 127 16.78 -0.07 -0.84
CA ASP A 127 17.12 -1.10 -1.82
C ASP A 127 17.18 -0.53 -3.24
N VAL A 128 16.28 0.39 -3.58
CA VAL A 128 16.32 1.14 -4.84
C VAL A 128 17.62 1.93 -4.98
N VAL A 129 18.03 2.68 -3.96
CA VAL A 129 19.28 3.47 -4.01
C VAL A 129 20.49 2.55 -4.15
N VAL A 130 20.53 1.43 -3.41
CA VAL A 130 21.62 0.45 -3.51
C VAL A 130 21.68 -0.18 -4.90
N ALA A 131 20.55 -0.54 -5.48
CA ALA A 131 20.50 -1.11 -6.83
C ALA A 131 20.99 -0.12 -7.89
N LEU A 132 20.58 1.16 -7.79
CA LEU A 132 21.03 2.21 -8.70
C LEU A 132 22.55 2.50 -8.55
N ASP A 133 23.07 2.49 -7.32
CA ASP A 133 24.50 2.69 -7.05
C ASP A 133 25.34 1.58 -7.71
N ALA A 134 24.91 0.32 -7.58
CA ALA A 134 25.58 -0.82 -8.22
C ALA A 134 25.59 -0.70 -9.75
N GLN A 135 24.51 -0.21 -10.36
CA GLN A 135 24.45 0.03 -11.81
C GLN A 135 25.40 1.15 -12.25
N ILE A 136 25.55 2.20 -11.45
CA ILE A 136 26.47 3.31 -11.74
C ILE A 136 27.92 2.81 -11.73
N ASP A 137 28.29 1.94 -10.79
CA ASP A 137 29.64 1.36 -10.71
C ASP A 137 29.99 0.45 -11.91
N GLU A 138 28.99 -0.08 -12.62
CA GLU A 138 29.15 -0.93 -13.81
C GLU A 138 29.24 -0.14 -15.13
N LEU A 139 28.94 1.16 -15.13
CA LEU A 139 28.99 2.07 -16.30
C LEU A 139 30.39 2.67 -16.55
#